data_AF-A0A7Y3V934-F1
#
_entry.id   AF-A0A7Y3V934-F1
#
_cell.length_a   1.000
_cell.length_b   1.000
_cell.length_c   1.000
_cell.angle_alpha   90.00
_cell.angle_beta   90.00
_cell.angle_gamma   90.00
#
_symmetry.space_group_name_H-M   'P 1'
#
loop_
_entity.id
_entity.type
_entity.pdbx_description
1 polymer ?
#
loop_
_entity_poly.entity_id
_entity_poly.type
_entity_poly.pdbx_seq_one_letter_code
_entity_poly.pdbx_strand_id
1 'polypeptide(L)'
;MYKKRQYKNFICVLVVVLMLLTIGDVGILEMGTVFAKTNKKDDTIEVNSEKNLNENNILSLKEIRDIINKIQSENIGISSIRIVNNLEGIEPGDEIQFEVQDELGQQIPVDNLVFTVNNEELGKMDENIINKFTKLGSDIVVIKVTLKDRPNIKDEIRI
;
A
#
# COMPACT_ATOMS: atom_id res chain seq x y z
N MET A 1 -38.23 -23.27 -16.94
CA MET A 1 -37.13 -22.98 -17.89
C MET A 1 -36.02 -22.12 -17.25
N TYR A 2 -35.58 -22.44 -16.01
CA TYR A 2 -34.72 -21.54 -15.19
C TYR A 2 -33.32 -22.11 -14.86
N LYS A 3 -33.07 -23.41 -15.10
CA LYS A 3 -31.77 -24.05 -14.80
C LYS A 3 -30.67 -23.77 -15.83
N LYS A 4 -30.99 -23.36 -17.07
CA LYS A 4 -29.98 -23.15 -18.14
C LYS A 4 -29.26 -21.80 -18.10
N ARG A 5 -29.77 -20.79 -17.36
CA ARG A 5 -29.22 -19.42 -17.38
C ARG A 5 -28.05 -19.21 -16.39
N GLN A 6 -28.03 -19.98 -15.30
CA GLN A 6 -27.01 -19.92 -14.24
C GLN A 6 -25.66 -20.55 -14.68
N TYR A 7 -25.69 -21.57 -15.55
CA TYR A 7 -24.46 -22.25 -16.01
C TYR A 7 -23.56 -21.35 -16.86
N LYS A 8 -24.10 -20.40 -17.63
CA LYS A 8 -23.29 -19.54 -18.51
C LYS A 8 -22.38 -18.61 -17.71
N ASN A 9 -22.87 -18.07 -16.59
CA ASN A 9 -22.06 -17.23 -15.72
C ASN A 9 -21.05 -18.06 -14.91
N PHE A 10 -21.44 -19.26 -14.47
CA PHE A 10 -20.54 -20.15 -13.74
C PHE A 10 -19.37 -20.65 -14.61
N ILE A 11 -19.63 -20.97 -15.89
CA ILE A 11 -18.60 -21.35 -16.85
C ILE A 11 -17.62 -20.20 -17.09
N CYS A 12 -18.11 -18.96 -17.19
CA CYS A 12 -17.25 -17.79 -17.37
C CYS A 12 -16.29 -17.61 -16.18
N VAL A 13 -16.81 -17.71 -14.95
CA VAL A 13 -16.01 -17.61 -13.73
C VAL A 13 -14.99 -18.76 -13.64
N LEU A 14 -15.38 -19.99 -14.00
CA LEU A 14 -14.48 -21.14 -14.01
C LEU A 14 -13.32 -21.00 -15.01
N VAL A 15 -13.57 -20.43 -16.20
CA VAL A 15 -12.53 -20.20 -17.22
C VAL A 15 -11.50 -19.15 -16.75
N VAL A 16 -11.95 -18.09 -16.08
CA VAL A 16 -11.05 -17.07 -15.53
C VAL A 16 -10.16 -17.65 -14.43
N VAL A 17 -10.71 -18.52 -13.56
CA VAL A 17 -9.94 -19.20 -12.52
C VAL A 17 -8.92 -20.18 -13.12
N LEU A 18 -9.27 -20.93 -14.16
CA LEU A 18 -8.34 -21.83 -14.86
C LEU A 18 -7.20 -21.06 -15.53
N MET A 19 -7.46 -19.90 -16.13
CA MET A 19 -6.39 -19.06 -16.70
C MET A 19 -5.40 -18.57 -15.63
N LEU A 20 -5.88 -18.19 -14.44
CA LEU A 20 -5.00 -17.76 -13.34
C LEU A 20 -4.13 -18.91 -12.80
N LEU A 21 -4.62 -20.15 -12.83
CA LEU A 21 -3.85 -21.32 -12.38
C LEU A 21 -2.78 -21.75 -13.39
N THR A 22 -2.95 -21.49 -14.70
CA THR A 22 -1.91 -21.78 -15.70
C THR A 22 -0.69 -20.86 -15.64
N ILE A 23 -0.78 -19.72 -14.94
CA ILE A 23 0.37 -18.82 -14.73
C ILE A 23 1.31 -19.36 -13.63
N GLY A 24 0.84 -20.32 -12.82
CA GLY A 24 1.62 -20.93 -11.73
C GLY A 24 2.57 -22.06 -12.13
N ASP A 25 2.57 -22.51 -13.38
CA ASP A 25 3.31 -23.72 -13.81
C ASP A 25 4.24 -23.50 -15.02
N VAL A 26 4.75 -22.27 -15.19
CA VAL A 26 5.85 -21.98 -16.14
C VAL A 26 7.21 -21.91 -15.42
N GLY A 27 7.37 -22.68 -14.34
CA GLY A 27 8.62 -22.79 -13.57
C GLY A 27 9.44 -24.04 -13.88
N ILE A 28 9.00 -24.93 -14.77
CA ILE A 28 9.70 -26.21 -15.04
C ILE A 28 9.70 -26.53 -16.54
N LEU A 29 10.49 -25.78 -17.32
CA LEU A 29 10.98 -26.15 -18.66
C LEU A 29 12.06 -25.07 -18.94
N GLU A 30 13.35 -25.29 -19.11
CA GLU A 30 14.16 -26.43 -19.49
C GLU A 30 15.46 -26.37 -18.67
N MET A 31 15.79 -27.39 -17.87
CA MET A 31 17.19 -27.69 -17.59
C MET A 31 17.56 -28.84 -18.52
N GLY A 32 18.09 -28.48 -19.70
CA GLY A 32 18.81 -29.42 -20.54
C GLY A 32 19.92 -30.06 -19.72
N THR A 33 19.70 -31.30 -19.31
CA THR A 33 20.72 -32.13 -18.66
C THR A 33 21.78 -32.45 -19.70
N VAL A 34 22.81 -31.61 -19.78
CA VAL A 34 24.01 -31.92 -20.56
C VAL A 34 24.84 -32.90 -19.75
N PHE A 35 24.59 -34.20 -19.95
CA PHE A 35 25.47 -35.26 -19.49
C PHE A 35 26.80 -35.19 -20.26
N ALA A 36 27.74 -34.39 -19.77
CA ALA A 36 29.13 -34.50 -20.18
C ALA A 36 29.76 -35.70 -19.46
N LYS A 37 29.79 -36.82 -20.18
CA LYS A 37 30.54 -38.04 -19.88
C LYS A 37 31.97 -37.69 -19.44
N THR A 38 32.31 -37.99 -18.20
CA THR A 38 33.67 -37.81 -17.68
C THR A 38 34.61 -38.81 -18.34
N ASN A 39 35.63 -38.30 -19.03
CA ASN A 39 36.78 -39.09 -19.48
C ASN A 39 38.06 -38.34 -19.11
N LYS A 40 38.63 -38.79 -17.98
CA LYS A 40 40.03 -38.83 -17.54
C LYS A 40 41.12 -38.04 -18.30
N LYS A 41 42.05 -37.53 -17.45
CA LYS A 41 43.47 -37.13 -17.65
C LYS A 41 43.70 -35.73 -18.21
N ASP A 42 44.66 -34.94 -17.73
CA ASP A 42 45.57 -34.96 -16.57
C ASP A 42 46.07 -33.51 -16.42
N ASP A 43 46.62 -33.21 -15.25
CA ASP A 43 47.56 -32.12 -14.96
C ASP A 43 47.08 -30.66 -14.79
N THR A 44 47.34 -30.19 -13.56
CA THR A 44 47.59 -28.79 -13.09
C THR A 44 46.35 -27.88 -13.01
N ILE A 45 46.00 -27.17 -11.94
CA ILE A 45 46.76 -26.46 -10.88
C ILE A 45 45.85 -26.42 -9.63
N GLU A 46 46.35 -26.77 -8.43
CA GLU A 46 45.67 -26.42 -7.17
C GLU A 46 45.74 -24.90 -6.97
N VAL A 47 44.66 -24.20 -7.34
CA VAL A 47 44.42 -22.84 -6.89
C VAL A 47 43.69 -22.94 -5.56
N ASN A 48 44.47 -22.80 -4.50
CA ASN A 48 44.02 -22.58 -3.13
C ASN A 48 42.91 -21.50 -3.15
N SER A 49 41.75 -21.82 -2.58
CA SER A 49 40.51 -21.05 -2.66
C SER A 49 40.68 -19.55 -2.36
N GLU A 50 40.89 -18.75 -3.39
CA GLU A 50 40.35 -17.40 -3.46
C GLU A 50 38.96 -17.53 -4.12
N LYS A 51 37.88 -16.92 -3.62
CA LYS A 51 37.78 -15.49 -3.39
C LYS A 51 36.48 -15.20 -2.65
N ASN A 52 36.62 -14.56 -1.48
CA ASN A 52 35.60 -13.84 -0.72
C ASN A 52 34.30 -13.53 -1.48
N LEU A 53 33.27 -14.35 -1.27
CA LEU A 53 31.90 -13.86 -1.37
C LEU A 53 31.63 -13.09 -0.07
N ASN A 54 31.68 -11.78 -0.18
CA ASN A 54 31.37 -10.84 0.88
C ASN A 54 29.92 -11.05 1.36
N GLU A 55 29.75 -11.78 2.45
CA GLU A 55 28.46 -11.98 3.16
C GLU A 55 27.95 -10.70 3.86
N ASN A 56 28.62 -9.55 3.71
CA ASN A 56 28.28 -8.31 4.42
C ASN A 56 27.28 -7.39 3.68
N ASN A 57 26.58 -7.89 2.65
CA ASN A 57 25.56 -7.12 1.91
C ASN A 57 24.12 -7.59 2.18
N ILE A 58 23.91 -8.35 3.25
CA ILE A 58 22.56 -8.62 3.75
C ILE A 58 22.18 -7.43 4.63
N LEU A 59 21.42 -6.48 4.06
CA LEU A 59 20.79 -5.41 4.82
C LEU A 59 20.12 -6.02 6.05
N SER A 60 20.47 -5.52 7.23
CA SER A 60 19.82 -5.92 8.47
C SER A 60 18.32 -5.64 8.35
N LEU A 61 17.49 -6.47 8.99
CA LEU A 61 16.04 -6.24 9.07
C LEU A 61 15.70 -4.82 9.56
N LYS A 62 16.58 -4.23 10.36
CA LYS A 62 16.45 -2.84 10.82
C LYS A 62 16.68 -1.84 9.68
N GLU A 63 17.69 -2.06 8.85
CA GLU A 63 17.99 -1.20 7.69
C GLU A 63 16.92 -1.31 6.61
N ILE A 64 16.36 -2.51 6.38
CA ILE A 64 15.20 -2.70 5.51
C ILE A 64 13.99 -1.94 6.05
N ARG A 65 13.74 -2.00 7.36
CA ARG A 65 12.66 -1.24 8.01
C ARG A 65 12.87 0.26 7.88
N ASP A 66 14.08 0.75 8.06
CA ASP A 66 14.40 2.17 7.92
C ASP A 66 14.26 2.64 6.46
N ILE A 67 14.61 1.81 5.47
CA ILE A 67 14.37 2.09 4.05
C ILE A 67 12.88 2.12 3.73
N ILE A 68 12.09 1.15 4.24
CA ILE A 68 10.63 1.13 4.07
C ILE A 68 10.01 2.39 4.68
N ASN A 69 10.37 2.73 5.92
CA ASN A 69 9.91 3.95 6.59
C ASN A 69 10.30 5.21 5.81
N LYS A 70 11.50 5.23 5.19
CA LYS A 70 11.95 6.35 4.38
C LYS A 70 11.17 6.48 3.07
N ILE A 71 10.94 5.37 2.35
CA ILE A 71 10.12 5.35 1.12
C ILE A 71 8.67 5.75 1.42
N GLN A 72 8.15 5.36 2.59
CA GLN A 72 6.83 5.76 3.07
C GLN A 72 6.78 7.23 3.50
N SER A 73 7.83 7.75 4.13
CA SER A 73 7.94 9.17 4.47
C SER A 73 7.99 10.06 3.22
N GLU A 74 8.55 9.57 2.12
CA GLU A 74 8.59 10.25 0.82
C GLU A 74 7.26 10.13 0.04
N ASN A 75 6.23 9.50 0.63
CA ASN A 75 4.88 9.43 0.07
C ASN A 75 4.80 8.76 -1.32
N ILE A 76 5.84 8.02 -1.72
CA ILE A 76 6.03 7.59 -3.12
C ILE A 76 5.03 6.49 -3.51
N GLY A 77 4.65 5.65 -2.56
CA GLY A 77 3.78 4.49 -2.76
C GLY A 77 2.29 4.69 -2.49
N ILE A 78 1.88 5.85 -1.95
CA ILE A 78 0.46 6.08 -1.61
C ILE A 78 -0.31 6.44 -2.87
N SER A 79 -1.36 5.68 -3.16
CA SER A 79 -2.27 5.89 -4.29
C SER A 79 -3.65 6.40 -3.87
N SER A 80 -4.05 6.16 -2.62
CA SER A 80 -5.32 6.63 -2.04
C SER A 80 -5.18 6.89 -0.54
N ILE A 81 -6.07 7.72 -0.01
CA ILE A 81 -6.15 8.00 1.43
C ILE A 81 -7.60 7.91 1.88
N ARG A 82 -7.82 7.64 3.18
CA ARG A 82 -9.15 7.62 3.78
C ARG A 82 -9.13 8.14 5.22
N ILE A 83 -10.13 8.95 5.58
CA ILE A 83 -10.44 9.31 6.96
C ILE A 83 -11.17 8.14 7.63
N VAL A 84 -10.65 7.64 8.75
CA VAL A 84 -11.16 6.42 9.41
C VAL A 84 -11.90 6.65 10.73
N ASN A 85 -12.01 7.91 11.17
CA ASN A 85 -12.73 8.24 12.40
C ASN A 85 -14.20 7.83 12.33
N ASN A 86 -14.75 7.40 13.46
CA ASN A 86 -16.20 7.33 13.63
C ASN A 86 -16.75 8.74 13.89
N LEU A 87 -17.68 9.18 13.05
CA LEU A 87 -18.23 10.54 13.07
C LEU A 87 -19.72 10.56 13.40
N GLU A 88 -20.26 9.43 13.87
CA GLU A 88 -21.66 9.35 14.31
C GLU A 88 -21.89 10.16 15.58
N GLY A 89 -22.90 11.05 15.54
CA GLY A 89 -23.36 11.78 16.71
C GLY A 89 -22.52 12.98 17.12
N ILE A 90 -21.72 13.55 16.21
CA ILE A 90 -20.97 14.78 16.46
C ILE A 90 -21.92 15.96 16.62
N GLU A 91 -21.78 16.70 17.71
CA GLU A 91 -22.56 17.89 18.04
C GLU A 91 -21.73 19.19 17.91
N PRO A 92 -22.38 20.36 17.77
CA PRO A 92 -21.69 21.64 17.83
C PRO A 92 -20.95 21.83 19.17
N GLY A 93 -19.68 22.18 19.11
CA GLY A 93 -18.79 22.28 20.27
C GLY A 93 -17.82 21.10 20.38
N ASP A 94 -18.09 19.99 19.70
CA ASP A 94 -17.21 18.83 19.72
C ASP A 94 -15.91 19.06 18.95
N GLU A 95 -14.85 18.47 19.47
CA GLU A 95 -13.53 18.45 18.84
C GLU A 95 -13.19 17.05 18.34
N ILE A 96 -12.76 16.95 17.09
CA ILE A 96 -12.35 15.71 16.44
C ILE A 96 -10.88 15.83 16.03
N GLN A 97 -10.10 14.79 16.27
CA GLN A 97 -8.76 14.65 15.67
C GLN A 97 -8.82 13.58 14.59
N PHE A 98 -8.55 13.97 13.34
CA PHE A 98 -8.64 13.05 12.21
C PHE A 98 -7.46 12.09 12.14
N GLU A 99 -7.79 10.82 11.91
CA GLU A 99 -6.88 9.77 11.55
C GLU A 99 -7.10 9.43 10.07
N VAL A 100 -6.00 9.44 9.33
CA VAL A 100 -6.00 9.18 7.89
C VAL A 100 -5.10 8.00 7.60
N GLN A 101 -5.61 7.04 6.83
CA GLN A 101 -4.89 5.84 6.43
C GLN A 101 -4.72 5.77 4.91
N ASP A 102 -3.67 5.07 4.48
CA ASP A 102 -3.47 4.70 3.07
C ASP A 102 -4.28 3.44 2.68
N GLU A 103 -4.17 3.01 1.42
CA GLU A 103 -4.78 1.77 0.92
C GLU A 103 -4.37 0.49 1.68
N LEU A 104 -3.21 0.51 2.36
CA LEU A 104 -2.69 -0.62 3.13
C LEU A 104 -3.13 -0.56 4.61
N GLY A 105 -3.94 0.44 4.98
CA GLY A 105 -4.39 0.67 6.35
C GLY A 105 -3.32 1.29 7.26
N GLN A 106 -2.25 1.85 6.68
CA GLN A 106 -1.19 2.50 7.45
C GLN A 106 -1.53 3.95 7.71
N GLN A 107 -1.29 4.40 8.94
CA GLN A 107 -1.56 5.79 9.32
C GLN A 107 -0.57 6.73 8.62
N ILE A 108 -1.11 7.78 8.01
CA ILE A 108 -0.33 8.81 7.33
C ILE A 108 0.02 9.90 8.35
N PRO A 109 1.30 10.32 8.44
CA PRO A 109 1.71 11.43 9.29
C PRO A 109 0.96 12.72 8.95
N VAL A 110 0.47 13.42 9.98
CA VAL A 110 -0.34 14.64 9.82
C VAL A 110 0.39 15.77 9.11
N ASP A 111 1.73 15.85 9.23
CA ASP A 111 2.55 16.87 8.57
C ASP A 111 2.55 16.76 7.04
N ASN A 112 2.18 15.58 6.53
CA ASN A 112 2.07 15.29 5.10
C ASN A 112 0.65 15.54 4.56
N LEU A 113 -0.28 15.97 5.42
CA LEU A 113 -1.69 16.18 5.10
C LEU A 113 -2.05 17.66 5.12
N VAL A 114 -3.04 18.00 4.32
CA VAL A 114 -3.67 19.33 4.31
C VAL A 114 -5.16 19.13 4.44
N PHE A 115 -5.76 19.73 5.47
CA PHE A 115 -7.19 19.71 5.72
C PHE A 115 -7.81 21.03 5.30
N THR A 116 -8.97 20.95 4.64
CA THR A 116 -9.75 22.12 4.26
C THR A 116 -11.22 21.89 4.58
N VAL A 117 -11.89 22.95 4.98
CA VAL A 117 -13.31 22.94 5.35
C VAL A 117 -14.08 23.75 4.33
N ASN A 118 -15.25 23.28 3.90
CA ASN A 118 -16.05 23.97 2.90
C ASN A 118 -16.78 25.22 3.44
N ASN A 119 -17.04 25.28 4.75
CA ASN A 119 -17.72 26.38 5.41
C ASN A 119 -17.17 26.59 6.83
N GLU A 120 -16.41 27.66 7.01
CA GLU A 120 -15.77 28.03 8.29
C GLU A 120 -16.77 28.47 9.37
N GLU A 121 -17.99 28.88 9.01
CA GLU A 121 -19.06 29.22 9.97
C GLU A 121 -19.62 27.97 10.65
N LEU A 122 -19.55 26.81 9.99
CA LEU A 122 -20.08 25.53 10.47
C LEU A 122 -19.03 24.65 11.16
N GLY A 123 -17.75 24.96 10.98
CA GLY A 123 -16.65 24.27 11.61
C GLY A 123 -15.30 24.81 11.19
N LYS A 124 -14.27 24.63 12.03
CA LYS A 124 -12.93 25.15 11.78
C LYS A 124 -11.85 24.13 12.11
N MET A 125 -10.73 24.19 11.38
CA MET A 125 -9.51 23.48 11.78
C MET A 125 -8.79 24.28 12.88
N ASP A 126 -8.06 23.58 13.75
CA ASP A 126 -7.17 24.18 14.74
C ASP A 126 -5.92 24.75 14.06
N GLU A 127 -5.46 25.92 14.50
CA GLU A 127 -4.30 26.60 13.91
C GLU A 127 -2.96 25.94 14.31
N ASN A 128 -2.93 25.25 15.45
CA ASN A 128 -1.73 24.63 16.00
C ASN A 128 -1.67 23.12 15.73
N ILE A 129 -2.84 22.48 15.59
CA ILE A 129 -2.96 21.03 15.41
C ILE A 129 -3.65 20.74 14.07
N ILE A 130 -2.84 20.41 13.06
CA ILE A 130 -3.26 20.28 11.64
C ILE A 130 -4.49 19.39 11.44
N ASN A 131 -4.60 18.28 12.16
CA ASN A 131 -5.68 17.30 12.01
C ASN A 131 -6.84 17.51 13.00
N LYS A 132 -6.83 18.57 13.81
CA LYS A 132 -7.87 18.84 14.79
C LYS A 132 -8.93 19.76 14.21
N PHE A 133 -10.19 19.39 14.38
CA PHE A 133 -11.35 20.10 13.88
C PHE A 133 -12.37 20.33 15.00
N THR A 134 -13.00 21.50 15.00
CA THR A 134 -14.09 21.84 15.92
C THR A 134 -15.37 22.08 15.13
N LYS A 135 -16.45 21.36 15.49
CA LYS A 135 -17.78 21.61 14.92
C LYS A 135 -18.36 22.87 15.55
N LEU A 136 -18.85 23.82 14.75
CA LEU A 136 -19.40 25.09 15.25
C LEU A 136 -20.91 25.22 15.05
N GLY A 137 -21.43 24.72 13.92
CA GLY A 137 -22.86 24.76 13.59
C GLY A 137 -23.50 23.37 13.58
N SER A 138 -24.83 23.31 13.58
CA SER A 138 -25.59 22.03 13.49
C SER A 138 -25.72 21.49 12.07
N ASP A 139 -25.47 22.32 11.06
CA ASP A 139 -25.59 21.92 9.65
C ASP A 139 -24.37 21.11 9.18
N ILE A 140 -24.54 20.37 8.09
CA ILE A 140 -23.50 19.49 7.55
C ILE A 140 -22.31 20.31 7.04
N VAL A 141 -21.11 19.94 7.47
CA VAL A 141 -19.84 20.48 7.02
C VAL A 141 -19.08 19.40 6.24
N VAL A 142 -18.41 19.80 5.16
CA VAL A 142 -17.57 18.92 4.35
C VAL A 142 -16.13 19.22 4.65
N ILE A 143 -15.40 18.19 5.07
CA ILE A 143 -13.98 18.25 5.35
C ILE A 143 -13.26 17.45 4.28
N LYS A 144 -12.29 18.10 3.64
CA LYS A 144 -11.43 17.53 2.62
C LYS A 144 -10.05 17.38 3.19
N VAL A 145 -9.45 16.20 3.00
CA VAL A 145 -8.03 15.97 3.26
C VAL A 145 -7.31 15.66 1.96
N THR A 146 -6.12 16.22 1.78
CA THR A 146 -5.25 15.95 0.63
C THR A 146 -3.83 15.66 1.11
N LEU A 147 -3.07 14.91 0.31
CA LEU A 147 -1.62 14.80 0.51
C LEU A 147 -0.93 16.10 0.04
N LYS A 148 -0.02 16.63 0.85
CA LYS A 148 0.70 17.87 0.59
C LYS A 148 1.51 17.84 -0.72
N ASP A 149 2.24 16.75 -0.94
CA ASP A 149 3.07 16.57 -2.14
C ASP A 149 2.28 16.05 -3.36
N ARG A 150 1.08 15.51 -3.13
CA ARG A 150 0.22 14.92 -4.16
C ARG A 150 -1.24 15.34 -3.97
N PRO A 151 -1.60 16.61 -4.28
CA PRO A 151 -2.94 17.14 -4.03
C PRO A 151 -4.09 16.42 -4.76
N ASN A 152 -3.76 15.65 -5.80
CA ASN A 152 -4.73 14.82 -6.54
C ASN A 152 -5.22 13.63 -5.70
N ILE A 153 -4.44 13.18 -4.73
CA ILE A 153 -4.81 12.13 -3.78
C ILE A 153 -5.51 12.81 -2.60
N LYS A 154 -6.78 12.50 -2.45
CA LYS A 154 -7.68 13.19 -1.51
C LYS A 154 -8.80 12.29 -1.04
N ASP A 155 -9.34 12.62 0.11
CA ASP A 155 -10.59 12.08 0.63
C ASP A 155 -11.48 13.21 1.13
N GLU A 156 -12.78 12.95 1.19
CA GLU A 156 -13.79 13.91 1.63
C GLU A 156 -14.80 13.24 2.54
N ILE A 157 -15.10 13.86 3.67
CA ILE A 157 -16.10 13.37 4.62
C ILE A 157 -17.11 14.47 4.97
N ARG A 158 -18.32 14.04 5.32
CA ARG A 158 -19.42 14.93 5.72
C ARG A 158 -19.74 14.68 7.19
N ILE A 159 -19.80 15.76 7.96
CA ILE A 159 -20.06 15.77 9.40
C ILE A 159 -21.27 16.65 9.68
#